data_AF-A0A6J0UPG3-F1
#
_entry.id   AF-A0A6J0UPG3-F1
#
_cell.length_a   1.000
_cell.length_b   1.000
_cell.length_c   1.000
_cell.angle_alpha   90.00
_cell.angle_beta   90.00
_cell.angle_gamma   90.00
#
_symmetry.space_group_name_H-M   'P 1'
#
loop_
_entity.id
_entity.type
_entity.pdbx_description
1 polymer ?
#
loop_
_entity_poly.entity_id
_entity_poly.type
_entity_poly.pdbx_seq_one_letter_code
_entity_poly.pdbx_strand_id
1 'polypeptide(L)'
;MPQEDGKAFICHHNSFLIYGSLKEPTLSKWARITHVSVSFAVFVSLVFATCGYLTFKNYTEGDIFENYCRDDDLATFGRFCYGITVILTFPIECFVTREGVLSATPLVFILPAACYLKLSEERWTHSDNLLSGLILAVGVLVMIVGFVMTVLHPQECSHGKEMPYCSFGNASLYNNTAPFVQQAQPP
;
A
#
# COMPACT_ATOMS: atom_id res chain seq x y z
N MET A 1 -6.84 -6.53 -6.60
CA MET A 1 -5.68 -6.82 -5.74
C MET A 1 -4.36 -6.97 -6.52
N PRO A 2 -3.81 -5.93 -7.19
CA PRO A 2 -2.44 -5.96 -7.71
C PRO A 2 -1.48 -4.99 -6.97
N GLN A 3 -1.80 -4.60 -5.73
CA GLN A 3 -1.05 -3.57 -4.98
C GLN A 3 -0.21 -4.14 -3.82
N GLU A 4 0.15 -5.43 -3.87
CA GLU A 4 0.96 -6.09 -2.84
C GLU A 4 2.42 -6.25 -3.26
N ASP A 5 2.71 -6.34 -4.56
CA ASP A 5 4.05 -6.62 -5.09
C ASP A 5 5.06 -5.49 -4.78
N GLY A 6 4.60 -4.24 -4.76
CA GLY A 6 5.44 -3.09 -4.40
C GLY A 6 5.86 -3.10 -2.93
N LYS A 7 5.00 -3.55 -2.02
CA LYS A 7 5.31 -3.58 -0.58
C LYS A 7 6.30 -4.68 -0.23
N ALA A 8 6.20 -5.84 -0.87
CA ALA A 8 7.15 -6.93 -0.68
C ALA A 8 8.60 -6.50 -0.99
N PHE A 9 8.80 -5.74 -2.07
CA PHE A 9 10.11 -5.20 -2.43
C PHE A 9 10.62 -4.17 -1.40
N ILE A 10 9.74 -3.29 -0.90
CA ILE A 10 10.07 -2.28 0.11
C ILE A 10 10.48 -2.94 1.44
N CYS A 11 9.77 -3.97 1.91
CA CYS A 11 10.10 -4.67 3.15
C CYS A 11 11.48 -5.33 3.09
N HIS A 12 11.84 -5.92 1.94
CA HIS A 12 13.15 -6.53 1.74
C HIS A 12 14.27 -5.48 1.73
N HIS A 13 14.04 -4.33 1.10
CA HIS A 13 15.01 -3.24 1.05
C HIS A 13 15.20 -2.56 2.41
N ASN A 14 14.11 -2.24 3.11
CA ASN A 14 14.13 -1.58 4.41
C ASN A 14 14.82 -2.45 5.48
N SER A 15 14.68 -3.76 5.37
CA SER A 15 15.36 -4.71 6.27
C SER A 15 16.89 -4.57 6.23
N PHE A 16 17.47 -4.30 5.06
CA PHE A 16 18.92 -4.10 4.93
C PHE A 16 19.40 -2.81 5.60
N LEU A 17 18.67 -1.71 5.45
CA LEU A 17 18.99 -0.43 6.09
C LEU A 17 18.90 -0.52 7.63
N ILE A 18 17.87 -1.20 8.15
CA ILE A 18 17.73 -1.42 9.59
C ILE A 18 18.86 -2.32 10.10
N TYR A 19 19.22 -3.37 9.35
CA TYR A 19 20.35 -4.24 9.70
C TYR A 19 21.67 -3.46 9.77
N GLY A 20 21.93 -2.56 8.81
CA GLY A 20 23.11 -1.68 8.78
C GLY A 20 23.12 -0.60 9.87
N SER A 21 21.96 -0.24 10.43
CA SER A 21 21.84 0.75 11.51
C SER A 21 22.05 0.15 12.91
N LEU A 22 22.17 -1.18 13.03
CA LEU A 22 22.44 -1.85 14.30
C LEU A 22 23.88 -1.61 14.75
N LYS A 23 24.05 -1.25 16.02
CA LYS A 23 25.37 -1.04 16.65
C LYS A 23 26.29 -2.26 16.53
N GLU A 24 25.73 -3.47 16.49
CA GLU A 24 26.44 -4.74 16.32
C GLU A 24 25.65 -5.69 15.38
N PRO A 25 25.90 -5.65 14.05
CA PRO A 25 25.16 -6.44 13.09
C PRO A 25 25.58 -7.92 13.16
N THR A 26 24.75 -8.74 13.81
CA THR A 26 24.91 -10.21 13.86
C THR A 26 23.60 -10.88 13.49
N LEU A 27 23.66 -11.98 12.72
CA LEU A 27 22.48 -12.66 12.20
C LEU A 27 21.56 -13.20 13.32
N SER A 28 22.14 -13.67 14.42
CA SER A 28 21.39 -14.19 15.57
C SER A 28 20.63 -13.11 16.33
N LYS A 29 21.23 -11.93 16.56
CA LYS A 29 20.56 -10.78 17.19
C LYS A 29 19.48 -10.20 16.27
N TRP A 30 19.79 -10.05 14.98
CA TRP A 30 18.85 -9.59 13.97
C TRP A 30 17.62 -10.49 13.90
N ALA A 31 17.81 -11.81 13.75
CA ALA A 31 16.70 -12.76 13.69
C ALA A 31 15.82 -12.70 14.94
N ARG A 32 16.41 -12.58 16.14
CA ARG A 32 15.64 -12.45 17.38
C ARG A 32 14.83 -11.15 17.42
N ILE A 33 15.43 -10.02 17.07
CA ILE A 33 14.75 -8.72 17.07
C ILE A 33 13.62 -8.72 16.05
N THR A 34 13.88 -9.14 14.82
CA THR A 34 12.88 -9.21 13.75
C THR A 34 11.74 -10.16 14.11
N HIS A 35 12.04 -11.35 14.63
CA HIS A 35 11.01 -12.31 14.98
C HIS A 35 10.12 -11.81 16.13
N VAL A 36 10.70 -11.20 17.17
CA VAL A 36 9.94 -10.62 18.29
C VAL A 36 9.05 -9.47 17.78
N SER A 37 9.60 -8.56 17.00
CA SER A 37 8.86 -7.41 16.46
C SER A 37 7.73 -7.83 15.52
N VAL A 38 8.00 -8.74 14.57
CA VAL A 38 7.01 -9.26 13.63
C VAL A 38 5.93 -10.06 14.36
N SER A 39 6.30 -10.90 15.32
CA SER A 39 5.32 -11.68 16.11
C SER A 39 4.38 -10.76 16.89
N PHE A 40 4.93 -9.71 17.51
CA PHE A 40 4.13 -8.72 18.22
C PHE A 40 3.20 -7.95 17.28
N ALA A 41 3.69 -7.50 16.13
CA ALA A 41 2.88 -6.82 15.13
C ALA A 41 1.73 -7.71 14.63
N VAL A 42 2.03 -8.97 14.27
CA VAL A 42 1.02 -9.95 13.84
C VAL A 42 -0.03 -10.17 14.92
N PHE A 43 0.37 -10.30 16.18
CA PHE A 43 -0.56 -10.47 17.29
C PHE A 43 -1.52 -9.27 17.41
N VAL A 44 -1.00 -8.04 17.41
CA VAL A 44 -1.81 -6.82 17.49
C VAL A 44 -2.75 -6.72 16.28
N SER A 45 -2.24 -6.98 15.07
CA SER A 45 -3.04 -6.98 13.84
C SER A 45 -4.16 -8.02 13.87
N LEU A 46 -3.89 -9.23 14.38
CA LEU A 46 -4.91 -10.28 14.50
C LEU A 46 -6.00 -9.90 15.50
N VAL A 47 -5.63 -9.32 16.65
CA VAL A 47 -6.60 -8.83 17.63
C VAL A 47 -7.48 -7.75 16.99
N PHE A 48 -6.86 -6.78 16.32
CA PHE A 48 -7.59 -5.69 15.66
C PHE A 48 -8.51 -6.20 14.54
N ALA A 49 -8.01 -7.07 13.67
CA ALA A 49 -8.78 -7.67 12.59
C ALA A 49 -9.95 -8.52 13.12
N THR A 50 -9.71 -9.31 14.17
CA THR A 50 -10.76 -10.13 14.79
C THR A 50 -11.84 -9.25 15.43
N CYS A 51 -11.46 -8.24 16.22
CA CYS A 51 -12.41 -7.31 16.83
C CYS A 51 -13.20 -6.52 15.77
N GLY A 52 -12.53 -6.03 14.72
CA GLY A 52 -13.17 -5.33 13.62
C GLY A 52 -14.17 -6.22 12.88
N TYR A 53 -13.77 -7.44 12.53
CA TYR A 53 -14.64 -8.40 11.86
C TYR A 53 -15.85 -8.81 12.72
N LEU A 54 -15.66 -9.05 14.01
CA LEU A 54 -16.78 -9.37 14.92
C LEU A 54 -17.77 -8.21 15.06
N THR A 55 -17.30 -6.97 14.94
CA THR A 55 -18.12 -5.75 15.07
C THR A 55 -18.99 -5.51 13.83
N PHE A 56 -18.41 -5.62 12.62
CA PHE A 56 -19.08 -5.24 11.36
C PHE A 56 -19.57 -6.44 10.53
N LYS A 57 -19.05 -7.65 10.78
CA LYS A 57 -19.42 -8.90 10.11
C LYS A 57 -19.45 -8.74 8.58
N ASN A 58 -20.64 -8.86 7.98
CA ASN A 58 -20.85 -8.83 6.53
C ASN A 58 -20.74 -7.43 5.92
N TYR A 59 -20.62 -6.38 6.72
CA TYR A 59 -20.44 -4.99 6.28
C TYR A 59 -18.99 -4.52 6.43
N THR A 60 -18.02 -5.42 6.59
CA THR A 60 -16.61 -5.03 6.81
C THR A 60 -15.96 -4.58 5.50
N GLU A 61 -15.65 -3.29 5.39
CA GLU A 61 -14.83 -2.71 4.33
C GLU A 61 -13.32 -2.89 4.57
N GLY A 62 -12.52 -2.72 3.51
CA GLY A 62 -11.07 -2.87 3.56
C GLY A 62 -10.34 -1.83 4.42
N ASP A 63 -10.95 -0.66 4.62
CA ASP A 63 -10.55 0.32 5.63
C ASP A 63 -11.58 0.32 6.76
N ILE A 64 -11.12 0.08 7.99
CA ILE A 64 -12.00 0.04 9.15
C ILE A 64 -12.72 1.37 9.39
N PHE A 65 -12.11 2.50 9.01
CA PHE A 65 -12.72 3.82 9.17
C PHE A 65 -13.88 4.04 8.20
N GLU A 66 -13.97 3.30 7.09
CA GLU A 66 -15.15 3.34 6.21
C GLU A 66 -16.36 2.64 6.86
N ASN A 67 -16.12 1.78 7.87
CA ASN A 67 -17.20 1.14 8.62
C ASN A 67 -17.85 2.04 9.67
N TYR A 68 -17.25 3.17 10.03
CA TYR A 68 -17.84 4.10 11.00
C TYR A 68 -18.58 5.24 10.31
N CYS A 69 -19.66 5.72 10.91
CA CYS A 69 -20.40 6.88 10.41
C CYS A 69 -19.53 8.15 10.43
N ARG A 70 -19.89 9.16 9.63
CA ARG A 70 -19.16 10.43 9.58
C ARG A 70 -19.30 11.27 10.85
N ASP A 71 -20.43 11.13 11.54
CA ASP A 71 -20.75 11.86 12.77
C ASP A 71 -20.10 11.27 14.04
N ASP A 72 -19.31 10.20 13.92
CA ASP A 72 -18.58 9.61 15.04
C ASP A 72 -17.26 10.38 15.27
N ASP A 73 -17.20 11.12 16.38
CA ASP A 73 -16.03 11.94 16.76
C ASP A 73 -14.76 11.11 16.96
N LEU A 74 -14.89 9.89 17.50
CA LEU A 74 -13.73 9.01 17.75
C LEU A 74 -13.18 8.46 16.43
N ALA A 75 -14.08 8.03 15.54
CA ALA A 75 -13.69 7.59 14.20
C ALA A 75 -13.08 8.75 13.39
N THR A 76 -13.63 9.95 13.53
CA THR A 76 -13.12 11.17 12.87
C THR A 76 -11.73 11.55 13.37
N PHE A 77 -11.50 11.48 14.68
CA PHE A 77 -10.17 11.64 15.26
C PHE A 77 -9.20 10.56 14.76
N GLY A 78 -9.64 9.30 14.69
CA GLY A 78 -8.86 8.20 14.14
C GLY A 78 -8.45 8.42 12.68
N ARG A 79 -9.37 8.88 11.82
CA ARG A 79 -9.09 9.25 10.42
C ARG A 79 -8.04 10.35 10.33
N PHE A 80 -8.13 11.37 11.18
CA PHE A 80 -7.14 12.44 11.22
C PHE A 80 -5.75 11.94 11.61
N CYS A 81 -5.65 11.13 12.67
CA CYS A 81 -4.39 10.51 13.08
C CYS A 81 -3.82 9.62 11.98
N TYR A 82 -4.64 8.78 11.36
CA TYR A 82 -4.24 7.92 10.24
C TYR A 82 -3.73 8.74 9.06
N GLY A 83 -4.42 9.82 8.70
CA GLY A 83 -3.99 10.75 7.65
C GLY A 83 -2.62 11.37 7.94
N ILE A 84 -2.38 11.82 9.17
CA ILE A 84 -1.05 12.30 9.60
C ILE A 84 0.00 11.20 9.45
N THR A 85 -0.29 9.98 9.93
CA THR A 85 0.64 8.85 9.79
C THR A 85 1.00 8.59 8.34
N VAL A 86 0.02 8.61 7.42
CA VAL A 86 0.25 8.43 5.98
C VAL A 86 1.13 9.57 5.42
N ILE A 87 0.80 10.82 5.75
CA ILE A 87 1.57 12.00 5.32
C ILE A 87 3.01 11.97 5.82
N LEU A 88 3.25 11.48 7.04
CA LEU A 88 4.59 11.35 7.61
C LEU A 88 5.35 10.14 7.05
N THR A 89 4.64 9.07 6.71
CA THR A 89 5.25 7.85 6.15
C THR A 89 5.74 8.08 4.72
N PHE A 90 4.95 8.78 3.90
CA PHE A 90 5.28 9.08 2.51
C PHE A 90 6.68 9.69 2.29
N PRO A 91 7.11 10.77 2.97
CA PRO A 91 8.44 11.34 2.80
C PRO A 91 9.55 10.42 3.29
N ILE A 92 9.31 9.59 4.31
CA ILE A 92 10.28 8.61 4.81
C ILE A 92 10.50 7.53 3.75
N GLU A 93 9.43 7.03 3.13
CA GLU A 93 9.50 6.10 2.01
C GLU A 93 10.21 6.73 0.80
N CYS A 94 9.94 7.99 0.47
CA CYS A 94 10.67 8.72 -0.56
C CYS A 94 12.17 8.87 -0.24
N PHE A 95 12.54 9.08 1.03
CA PHE A 95 13.94 9.21 1.45
C PHE A 95 14.67 7.86 1.33
N VAL A 96 14.09 6.80 1.87
CA VAL A 96 14.63 5.43 1.79
C VAL A 96 14.76 4.97 0.34
N THR A 97 13.73 5.22 -0.47
CA THR A 97 13.79 4.91 -1.89
C THR A 97 14.82 5.77 -2.60
N ARG A 98 15.00 7.06 -2.32
CA ARG A 98 16.06 7.88 -2.96
C ARG A 98 17.45 7.28 -2.79
N GLU A 99 17.79 6.75 -1.61
CA GLU A 99 19.08 6.10 -1.37
C GLU A 99 19.24 4.78 -2.15
N GLY A 100 18.20 3.94 -2.21
CA GLY A 100 18.21 2.69 -2.99
C GLY A 100 18.02 2.86 -4.52
N VAL A 101 17.24 3.86 -4.92
CA VAL A 101 16.95 4.26 -6.31
C VAL A 101 18.20 4.85 -6.93
N LEU A 102 19.01 5.64 -6.20
CA LEU A 102 20.28 6.14 -6.74
C LEU A 102 21.25 5.00 -7.09
N SER A 103 21.14 3.84 -6.44
CA SER A 103 21.98 2.66 -6.73
C SER A 103 21.35 1.69 -7.74
N ALA A 104 20.01 1.56 -7.81
CA ALA A 104 19.35 0.51 -8.61
C ALA A 104 18.54 1.05 -9.81
N THR A 105 17.94 2.22 -9.70
CA THR A 105 17.10 2.81 -10.77
C THR A 105 17.89 3.37 -11.95
N PRO A 106 19.11 3.94 -11.81
CA PRO A 106 19.97 4.14 -12.96
C PRO A 106 20.37 2.79 -13.56
N LEU A 107 20.66 1.73 -12.78
CA LEU A 107 21.08 0.46 -13.38
C LEU A 107 20.01 -0.22 -14.26
N VAL A 108 18.73 -0.18 -13.89
CA VAL A 108 17.64 -0.80 -14.70
C VAL A 108 17.45 -0.11 -16.07
N PHE A 109 17.76 1.18 -16.19
CA PHE A 109 17.65 1.94 -17.45
C PHE A 109 18.99 2.27 -18.13
N ILE A 110 20.10 2.29 -17.39
CA ILE A 110 21.46 2.62 -17.88
C ILE A 110 22.22 1.37 -18.29
N LEU A 111 22.01 0.18 -17.70
CA LEU A 111 22.66 -1.04 -18.20
C LEU A 111 22.36 -1.32 -19.68
N PRO A 112 21.11 -1.17 -20.18
CA PRO A 112 20.84 -1.32 -21.60
C PRO A 112 21.50 -0.23 -22.46
N ALA A 113 21.46 1.04 -22.04
CA ALA A 113 22.02 2.16 -22.79
C ALA A 113 23.57 2.19 -22.78
N ALA A 114 24.18 1.84 -21.66
CA ALA A 114 25.64 1.76 -21.49
C ALA A 114 26.20 0.50 -22.15
N CYS A 115 25.54 -0.67 -22.05
CA CYS A 115 25.95 -1.85 -22.82
C CYS A 115 25.73 -1.64 -24.32
N TYR A 116 24.67 -0.94 -24.75
CA TYR A 116 24.42 -0.63 -26.17
C TYR A 116 25.43 0.38 -26.72
N LEU A 117 25.73 1.48 -26.02
CA LEU A 117 26.72 2.46 -26.46
C LEU A 117 28.15 1.90 -26.49
N LYS A 118 28.51 1.01 -25.55
CA LYS A 118 29.82 0.31 -25.56
C LYS A 118 29.92 -0.81 -26.60
N LEU A 119 28.80 -1.29 -27.14
CA LEU A 119 28.76 -2.24 -28.26
C LEU A 119 28.52 -1.56 -29.61
N SER A 120 28.06 -0.30 -29.65
CA SER A 120 27.77 0.43 -30.90
C SER A 120 28.95 1.24 -31.46
N GLU A 121 30.12 1.22 -30.80
CA GLU A 121 31.34 1.83 -31.33
C GLU A 121 32.04 0.95 -32.39
N GLU A 122 31.44 -0.17 -32.84
CA GLU A 122 31.85 -0.80 -34.10
C GLU A 122 30.67 -1.32 -34.95
N ARG A 123 30.44 -0.63 -36.07
CA ARG A 123 29.96 -1.13 -37.38
C ARG A 123 28.71 -2.03 -37.44
N TRP A 124 27.54 -1.40 -37.32
CA TRP A 124 26.42 -1.38 -38.30
C TRP A 124 26.17 -2.60 -39.25
N THR A 125 26.07 -3.87 -38.81
CA THR A 125 25.51 -4.90 -39.73
C THR A 125 24.85 -6.13 -39.04
N HIS A 126 23.51 -6.18 -39.18
CA HIS A 126 22.59 -7.32 -39.39
C HIS A 126 22.57 -8.53 -38.41
N SER A 127 21.50 -8.56 -37.57
CA SER A 127 20.86 -9.72 -36.87
C SER A 127 21.05 -10.01 -35.37
N ASP A 128 21.84 -9.27 -34.59
CA ASP A 128 21.99 -9.57 -33.13
C ASP A 128 21.43 -8.52 -32.13
N ASN A 129 20.73 -7.48 -32.62
CA ASN A 129 20.14 -6.43 -31.77
C ASN A 129 18.63 -6.62 -31.50
N LEU A 130 18.05 -7.74 -31.95
CA LEU A 130 16.62 -8.00 -31.87
C LEU A 130 16.14 -8.14 -30.42
N LEU A 131 16.89 -8.84 -29.58
CA LEU A 131 16.50 -9.10 -28.19
C LEU A 131 16.47 -7.80 -27.36
N SER A 132 17.47 -6.94 -27.53
CA SER A 132 17.54 -5.63 -26.84
C SER A 132 16.45 -4.67 -27.32
N GLY A 133 16.16 -4.65 -28.63
CA GLY A 133 15.04 -3.89 -29.19
C GLY A 133 13.68 -4.41 -28.70
N LEU A 134 13.54 -5.73 -28.55
CA LEU A 134 12.32 -6.38 -28.07
C LEU A 134 12.07 -6.07 -26.58
N ILE A 135 13.10 -6.11 -25.74
CA ILE A 135 13.00 -5.73 -24.32
C ILE A 135 12.56 -4.27 -24.18
N LEU A 136 13.13 -3.35 -24.98
CA LEU A 136 12.73 -1.94 -24.99
C LEU A 136 11.27 -1.77 -25.45
N ALA A 137 10.89 -2.46 -26.53
CA ALA A 137 9.53 -2.42 -27.06
C ALA A 137 8.50 -2.99 -26.07
N VAL A 138 8.84 -4.08 -25.38
CA VAL A 138 8.00 -4.68 -24.32
C VAL A 138 7.87 -3.72 -23.13
N GLY A 139 8.96 -3.08 -22.69
CA GLY A 139 8.91 -2.09 -21.60
C GLY A 139 8.01 -0.90 -21.93
N VAL A 140 8.12 -0.36 -23.15
CA VAL A 140 7.23 0.72 -23.63
C VAL A 140 5.78 0.25 -23.72
N LEU A 141 5.54 -0.97 -24.19
CA LEU A 141 4.20 -1.53 -24.30
C LEU A 141 3.56 -1.75 -22.93
N VAL A 142 4.29 -2.27 -21.94
CA VAL A 142 3.80 -2.43 -20.56
C VAL A 142 3.45 -1.07 -19.95
N MET A 143 4.26 -0.03 -20.19
CA MET A 143 3.97 1.34 -19.73
C MET A 143 2.72 1.92 -20.38
N ILE A 144 2.54 1.73 -21.69
CA ILE A 144 1.34 2.18 -22.41
C ILE A 144 0.11 1.42 -21.90
N VAL A 145 0.19 0.10 -21.74
CA VAL A 145 -0.92 -0.71 -21.22
C VAL A 145 -1.27 -0.30 -19.79
N GLY A 146 -0.29 -0.07 -18.90
CA GLY A 146 -0.54 0.40 -17.53
C GLY A 146 -1.22 1.77 -17.48
N PHE A 147 -0.77 2.71 -18.31
CA PHE A 147 -1.38 4.03 -18.44
C PHE A 147 -2.80 3.94 -19.01
N VAL A 148 -2.99 3.17 -20.08
CA VAL A 148 -4.29 2.95 -20.72
C VAL A 148 -5.26 2.25 -19.77
N MET A 149 -4.83 1.25 -18.99
CA MET A 149 -5.65 0.60 -17.97
C MET A 149 -6.07 1.59 -16.88
N THR A 150 -5.17 2.49 -16.47
CA THR A 150 -5.47 3.53 -15.47
C THR A 150 -6.48 4.56 -15.97
N VAL A 151 -6.44 4.90 -17.26
CA VAL A 151 -7.30 5.92 -17.88
C VAL A 151 -8.63 5.37 -18.39
N LEU A 152 -8.64 4.15 -18.94
CA LEU A 152 -9.84 3.50 -19.51
C LEU A 152 -10.66 2.73 -18.49
N HIS A 153 -10.03 2.27 -17.41
CA HIS A 153 -10.73 1.83 -16.21
C HIS A 153 -10.48 2.87 -15.11
N PRO A 154 -11.12 4.06 -15.18
CA PRO A 154 -11.32 4.79 -13.95
C PRO A 154 -12.10 3.80 -13.08
N GLN A 155 -11.43 3.22 -12.09
CA GLN A 155 -12.17 2.68 -10.97
C GLN A 155 -12.99 3.88 -10.52
N GLU A 156 -14.31 3.81 -10.71
CA GLU A 156 -15.25 4.60 -9.93
C GLU A 156 -14.98 4.18 -8.49
N CYS A 157 -13.93 4.75 -7.90
CA CYS A 157 -13.64 4.63 -6.49
C CYS A 157 -14.83 5.29 -5.83
N SER A 158 -15.85 4.48 -5.55
CA SER A 158 -16.96 4.83 -4.67
C SER A 158 -16.45 4.86 -3.23
N HIS A 159 -15.38 5.61 -3.00
CA HIS A 159 -14.87 5.90 -1.67
C HIS A 159 -15.86 6.87 -1.03
N GLY A 160 -16.46 6.46 0.09
CA GLY A 160 -17.37 7.31 0.84
C GLY A 160 -18.87 7.15 0.54
N LYS A 161 -19.32 6.02 0.00
CA LYS A 161 -20.74 5.63 0.13
C LYS A 161 -21.01 5.34 1.61
N GLU A 162 -21.84 6.16 2.22
CA GLU A 162 -22.15 6.03 3.64
C GLU A 162 -22.87 4.70 3.91
N MET A 163 -22.47 4.03 5.00
CA MET A 163 -23.04 2.75 5.42
C MET A 163 -24.55 2.86 5.65
N PRO A 164 -25.35 1.85 5.27
CA PRO A 164 -26.82 1.92 5.36
C PRO A 164 -27.35 2.13 6.79
N TYR A 165 -26.62 1.67 7.81
CA TYR A 165 -26.99 1.89 9.22
C TYR A 165 -26.75 3.33 9.71
N CYS A 166 -25.92 4.14 9.03
CA CYS A 166 -25.72 5.54 9.39
C CYS A 166 -26.94 6.40 9.02
N SER A 167 -27.62 6.10 7.91
CA SER A 167 -28.86 6.78 7.50
C SER A 167 -30.06 6.45 8.40
N PHE A 168 -30.13 5.22 8.92
CA PHE A 168 -31.24 4.78 9.78
C PHE A 168 -31.21 5.47 11.16
N GLY A 169 -30.01 5.83 11.65
CA GLY A 169 -29.82 6.63 12.87
C GLY A 169 -30.39 8.05 12.76
N ASN A 170 -30.17 8.72 11.62
CA ASN A 170 -30.66 10.09 11.39
C ASN A 170 -32.19 10.15 11.20
N ALA A 171 -32.79 9.15 10.55
CA ALA A 171 -34.25 9.03 10.48
C ALA A 171 -34.88 8.74 11.86
N SER A 172 -34.18 7.97 12.70
CA SER A 172 -34.62 7.69 14.07
C SER A 172 -34.48 8.92 14.96
N LEU A 173 -33.46 9.76 14.80
CA LEU A 173 -33.31 11.02 15.55
C LEU A 173 -34.43 12.04 15.23
N TYR A 174 -34.88 12.09 13.97
CA TYR A 174 -36.01 12.94 13.57
C TYR A 174 -37.37 12.42 14.07
N ASN A 175 -37.50 11.09 14.25
CA ASN A 175 -38.71 10.47 14.81
C ASN A 175 -38.73 10.44 16.36
N ASN A 176 -37.59 10.64 17.04
CA ASN A 176 -37.47 10.48 18.50
C ASN A 176 -37.52 11.80 19.31
N THR A 177 -38.09 12.87 18.75
CA THR A 177 -38.76 13.90 19.59
C THR A 177 -40.07 13.38 20.23
N ALA A 178 -40.42 12.10 20.04
CA ALA A 178 -41.36 11.34 20.85
C ALA A 178 -40.65 10.10 21.45
N PRO A 179 -40.97 9.66 22.69
CA PRO A 179 -39.98 9.03 23.57
C PRO A 179 -39.88 7.49 23.48
N PHE A 180 -38.65 6.99 23.65
CA PHE A 180 -38.21 5.74 24.31
C PHE A 180 -38.55 4.36 23.66
N VAL A 181 -37.48 3.56 23.42
CA VAL A 181 -37.34 2.07 23.50
C VAL A 181 -37.35 1.18 22.23
N GLN A 182 -36.23 0.45 22.08
CA GLN A 182 -35.94 -0.87 21.48
C GLN A 182 -35.57 -1.09 19.99
N GLN A 183 -34.54 -1.94 19.86
CA GLN A 183 -34.10 -2.81 18.75
C GLN A 183 -33.24 -2.15 17.65
N ALA A 184 -32.08 -2.70 17.27
CA ALA A 184 -31.79 -4.11 17.12
C ALA A 184 -30.31 -4.47 17.33
N GLN A 185 -30.10 -5.53 18.10
CA GLN A 185 -29.00 -6.48 17.92
C GLN A 185 -29.43 -7.50 16.85
N PRO A 186 -28.54 -7.98 15.95
CA PRO A 186 -28.81 -9.25 15.27
C PRO A 186 -27.58 -10.20 15.25
N PRO A 187 -27.82 -11.52 15.01
CA PRO A 187 -27.27 -12.67 15.74
C PRO A 187 -25.75 -12.79 15.70
#